data_AF-A0A6J6AJI9-F1
#
_entry.id   AF-A0A6J6AJI9-F1
#
_cell.length_a   1.000
_cell.length_b   1.000
_cell.length_c   1.000
_cell.angle_alpha   90.00
_cell.angle_beta   90.00
_cell.angle_gamma   90.00
#
_symmetry.space_group_name_H-M   'P 1'
#
loop_
_entity.id
_entity.type
_entity.pdbx_description
1 polymer ?
#
loop_
_entity_poly.entity_id
_entity_poly.type
_entity_poly.pdbx_seq_one_letter_code
_entity_poly.pdbx_strand_id
1 'polypeptide(L)'
;MTQVWRDVTFAHWPVSTASVEALLSPGLRVDTHNGQAWVSLVGFEMDALRLRGLPAIPTTHQFLEFNVRTYVIGPEGPGVWFCSLDVANWLPAIVARIGFALPYDKGDVEVSHERSRIVWTVDRIWPERAQGSLAVSVDEQDVAPIVDDSLATFLTSRWRLYAKTRGGRLVTAPVEHEPWPLTTARFIGSDTGLASIAGFEVDGDPIVHHASAVHVRIGLPKLLPRQRTHGELTVWFDDDCGVCSMSVRWLLGRTDASVIYRPNRELDDQVLLATSADAIVVTFPGGSSTAVDAVAAVLERAGRSGRAMAFGLRLPGVHTVAGLVYRWVAGHRGQISARLGLAAGCQLPKSTS
;
A
#
# COMPACT_ATOMS: atom_id res chain seq x y z
N MET A 1 -15.16 -1.97 16.95
CA MET A 1 -16.26 -0.99 16.85
C MET A 1 -17.38 -1.67 16.10
N THR A 2 -18.62 -1.57 16.57
CA THR A 2 -19.80 -2.12 15.87
C THR A 2 -20.67 -0.98 15.39
N GLN A 3 -21.28 -1.16 14.23
CA GLN A 3 -22.13 -0.19 13.56
C GLN A 3 -23.16 -0.91 12.68
N VAL A 4 -24.23 -0.22 12.33
CA VAL A 4 -25.21 -0.67 11.35
C VAL A 4 -25.12 0.28 10.16
N TRP A 5 -25.00 -0.25 8.96
CA TRP A 5 -25.11 0.54 7.74
C TRP A 5 -26.50 0.34 7.17
N ARG A 6 -27.20 1.44 6.89
CA ARG A 6 -28.57 1.47 6.36
C ARG A 6 -28.58 2.09 4.97
N ASP A 7 -29.53 1.64 4.15
CA ASP A 7 -29.79 2.13 2.79
C ASP A 7 -28.52 2.22 1.95
N VAL A 8 -27.72 1.16 1.99
CA VAL A 8 -26.41 1.12 1.37
C VAL A 8 -26.58 1.06 -0.14
N THR A 9 -26.16 2.13 -0.81
CA THR A 9 -26.25 2.29 -2.26
C THR A 9 -24.87 2.18 -2.86
N PHE A 10 -24.68 1.22 -3.76
CA PHE A 10 -23.43 1.02 -4.49
C PHE A 10 -23.61 1.34 -5.97
N ALA A 11 -22.64 2.03 -6.56
CA ALA A 11 -22.47 2.13 -8.00
C ALA A 11 -21.03 1.76 -8.36
N HIS A 12 -20.86 0.78 -9.25
CA HIS A 12 -19.59 0.16 -9.58
C HIS A 12 -19.27 0.36 -11.06
N TRP A 13 -18.10 0.95 -11.35
CA TRP A 13 -17.60 1.13 -12.71
C TRP A 13 -16.34 0.30 -12.95
N PRO A 14 -16.19 -0.32 -14.13
CA PRO A 14 -14.93 -0.90 -14.54
C PRO A 14 -13.92 0.23 -14.81
N VAL A 15 -12.69 0.05 -14.36
CA VAL A 15 -11.58 0.99 -14.59
C VAL A 15 -10.33 0.24 -15.01
N SER A 16 -9.37 0.95 -15.63
CA SER A 16 -8.10 0.32 -15.99
C SER A 16 -7.32 -0.10 -14.73
N THR A 17 -6.62 -1.23 -14.80
CA THR A 17 -5.71 -1.67 -13.73
C THR A 17 -4.63 -0.62 -13.46
N ALA A 18 -4.09 -0.01 -14.51
CA ALA A 18 -3.06 1.02 -14.43
C ALA A 18 -3.53 2.26 -13.63
N SER A 19 -4.79 2.68 -13.82
CA SER A 19 -5.38 3.80 -13.06
C SER A 19 -5.40 3.49 -11.56
N VAL A 20 -5.74 2.25 -11.18
CA VAL A 20 -5.71 1.84 -9.77
C VAL A 20 -4.26 1.78 -9.26
N GLU A 21 -3.35 1.13 -10.00
CA GLU A 21 -1.93 0.98 -9.62
C GLU A 21 -1.25 2.32 -9.33
N ALA A 22 -1.53 3.35 -10.12
CA ALA A 22 -0.98 4.70 -9.94
C ALA A 22 -1.29 5.33 -8.58
N LEU A 23 -2.40 4.91 -7.94
CA LEU A 23 -2.86 5.42 -6.64
C LEU A 23 -2.32 4.58 -5.47
N LEU A 24 -1.89 3.34 -5.73
CA LEU A 24 -1.58 2.40 -4.67
C LEU A 24 -0.27 2.73 -3.98
N SER A 25 -0.29 2.55 -2.66
CA SER A 25 0.94 2.62 -1.87
C SER A 25 1.76 1.34 -2.01
N PRO A 26 3.10 1.42 -1.89
CA PRO A 26 3.96 0.24 -1.87
C PRO A 26 3.44 -0.86 -0.94
N GLY A 27 3.34 -2.08 -1.47
CA GLY A 27 2.84 -3.25 -0.75
C GLY A 27 1.36 -3.57 -0.98
N LEU A 28 0.65 -2.77 -1.77
CA LEU A 28 -0.65 -3.12 -2.32
C LEU A 28 -0.51 -3.49 -3.81
N ARG A 29 -1.33 -4.43 -4.25
CA ARG A 29 -1.58 -4.75 -5.66
C ARG A 29 -3.05 -4.55 -5.97
N VAL A 30 -3.37 -4.26 -7.23
CA VAL A 30 -4.76 -4.21 -7.68
C VAL A 30 -5.38 -5.58 -7.55
N ASP A 31 -6.61 -5.63 -7.05
CA ASP A 31 -7.44 -6.82 -7.11
C ASP A 31 -8.40 -6.71 -8.29
N THR A 32 -8.55 -7.80 -9.03
CA THR A 32 -9.34 -7.82 -10.27
C THR A 32 -10.30 -8.98 -10.25
N HIS A 33 -11.51 -8.77 -10.76
CA HIS A 33 -12.45 -9.84 -11.07
C HIS A 33 -12.33 -10.14 -12.56
N ASN A 34 -11.94 -11.38 -12.92
CA ASN A 34 -11.72 -11.77 -14.30
C ASN A 34 -10.80 -10.82 -15.09
N GLY A 35 -9.77 -10.27 -14.44
CA GLY A 35 -8.82 -9.32 -15.03
C GLY A 35 -9.29 -7.86 -15.08
N GLN A 36 -10.55 -7.58 -14.69
CA GLN A 36 -11.11 -6.23 -14.63
C GLN A 36 -10.95 -5.61 -13.23
N ALA A 37 -10.42 -4.39 -13.16
CA ALA A 37 -10.40 -3.58 -11.94
C ALA A 37 -11.66 -2.72 -11.83
N TRP A 38 -12.01 -2.32 -10.61
CA TRP A 38 -13.26 -1.61 -10.33
C TRP A 38 -13.06 -0.46 -9.36
N VAL A 39 -13.81 0.61 -9.56
CA VAL A 39 -14.03 1.69 -8.60
C VAL A 39 -15.49 1.68 -8.19
N SER A 40 -15.79 2.14 -6.98
CA SER A 40 -17.15 2.18 -6.47
C SER A 40 -17.43 3.45 -5.70
N LEU A 41 -18.57 4.05 -5.99
CA LEU A 41 -19.22 5.05 -5.16
C LEU A 41 -20.17 4.33 -4.22
N VAL A 42 -20.09 4.64 -2.93
CA VAL A 42 -20.94 4.00 -1.92
C VAL A 42 -21.48 5.04 -0.94
N GLY A 43 -22.79 5.22 -0.94
CA GLY A 43 -23.51 6.04 0.03
C GLY A 43 -24.23 5.17 1.05
N PHE A 44 -24.16 5.51 2.33
CA PHE A 44 -24.95 4.85 3.37
C PHE A 44 -25.11 5.72 4.61
N GLU A 45 -26.15 5.42 5.38
CA GLU A 45 -26.33 5.96 6.72
C GLU A 45 -25.68 5.03 7.75
N MET A 46 -24.80 5.58 8.58
CA MET A 46 -24.17 4.86 9.67
C MET A 46 -24.92 5.10 10.97
N ASP A 47 -25.48 4.02 11.53
CA ASP A 47 -26.25 4.02 12.77
C ASP A 47 -25.53 3.20 13.87
N ALA A 48 -25.87 3.50 15.13
CA ALA A 48 -25.46 2.75 16.32
C ALA A 48 -23.95 2.54 16.51
N LEU A 49 -23.14 3.57 16.30
CA LEU A 49 -21.69 3.51 16.53
C LEU A 49 -21.36 3.21 18.00
N ARG A 50 -20.75 2.05 18.26
CA ARG A 50 -20.37 1.61 19.61
C ARG A 50 -18.92 1.18 19.70
N LEU A 51 -18.22 1.72 20.70
CA LEU A 51 -16.95 1.17 21.17
C LEU A 51 -17.22 -0.02 22.09
N ARG A 52 -16.35 -1.03 22.04
CA ARG A 52 -16.55 -2.29 22.78
C ARG A 52 -16.63 -2.00 24.28
N GLY A 53 -17.75 -2.38 24.89
CA GLY A 53 -17.99 -2.23 26.34
C GLY A 53 -18.51 -0.86 26.78
N LEU A 54 -18.81 0.05 25.85
CA LEU A 54 -19.35 1.38 26.13
C LEU A 54 -20.75 1.56 25.52
N PRO A 55 -21.62 2.41 26.09
CA PRO A 55 -22.86 2.82 25.44
C PRO A 55 -22.58 3.56 24.12
N ALA A 56 -23.62 3.74 23.30
CA ALA A 56 -23.50 4.55 22.09
C ALA A 56 -22.96 5.95 22.43
N ILE A 57 -22.06 6.47 21.60
CA ILE A 57 -21.45 7.77 21.86
C ILE A 57 -22.54 8.84 21.65
N PRO A 58 -22.87 9.67 22.66
CA PRO A 58 -23.82 10.76 22.49
C PRO A 58 -23.43 11.63 21.29
N THR A 59 -24.40 12.11 20.51
CA THR A 59 -24.23 12.89 19.26
C THR A 59 -23.66 12.15 18.04
N THR A 60 -23.40 10.84 18.14
CA THR A 60 -23.10 9.98 16.97
C THR A 60 -24.30 9.21 16.45
N HIS A 61 -25.50 9.68 16.81
CA HIS A 61 -26.75 9.11 16.30
C HIS A 61 -26.90 9.51 14.85
N GLN A 62 -26.62 8.56 13.95
CA GLN A 62 -26.87 8.64 12.52
C GLN A 62 -26.05 9.72 11.80
N PHE A 63 -25.09 9.30 11.00
CA PHE A 63 -24.41 10.19 10.06
C PHE A 63 -24.29 9.54 8.70
N LEU A 64 -24.29 10.38 7.67
CA LEU A 64 -24.15 9.95 6.29
C LEU A 64 -22.66 9.85 5.95
N GLU A 65 -22.31 8.75 5.29
CA GLU A 65 -20.98 8.54 4.74
C GLU A 65 -21.11 8.22 3.25
N PHE A 66 -20.34 8.94 2.44
CA PHE A 66 -20.20 8.68 1.02
C PHE A 66 -18.73 8.41 0.72
N ASN A 67 -18.41 7.30 0.07
CA ASN A 67 -17.02 6.94 -0.19
C ASN A 67 -16.75 6.55 -1.62
N VAL A 68 -15.53 6.88 -2.05
CA VAL A 68 -14.92 6.39 -3.28
C VAL A 68 -13.92 5.32 -2.88
N ARG A 69 -14.09 4.10 -3.39
CA ARG A 69 -13.21 2.98 -3.05
C ARG A 69 -12.84 2.13 -4.25
N THR A 70 -11.71 1.46 -4.16
CA THR A 70 -11.25 0.44 -5.10
C THR A 70 -10.79 -0.82 -4.36
N TYR A 71 -10.42 -1.87 -5.08
CA TYR A 71 -10.17 -3.20 -4.56
C TYR A 71 -8.70 -3.59 -4.70
N VAL A 72 -8.12 -4.08 -3.61
CA VAL A 72 -6.68 -4.33 -3.52
C VAL A 72 -6.37 -5.63 -2.82
N ILE A 73 -5.24 -6.23 -3.17
CA ILE A 73 -4.61 -7.31 -2.42
C ILE A 73 -3.45 -6.72 -1.65
N GLY A 74 -3.54 -6.74 -0.32
CA GLY A 74 -2.46 -6.30 0.57
C GLY A 74 -1.78 -7.46 1.31
N PRO A 75 -0.81 -7.14 2.19
CA PRO A 75 0.01 -8.15 2.86
C PRO A 75 -0.77 -9.10 3.78
N GLU A 76 -1.98 -8.73 4.19
CA GLU A 76 -2.84 -9.54 5.04
C GLU A 76 -4.11 -10.01 4.31
N GLY A 77 -4.09 -10.02 2.97
CA GLY A 77 -5.18 -10.50 2.13
C GLY A 77 -5.94 -9.40 1.37
N PRO A 78 -7.00 -9.78 0.62
CA PRO A 78 -7.81 -8.85 -0.15
C PRO A 78 -8.59 -7.89 0.74
N GLY A 79 -8.85 -6.68 0.24
CA GLY A 79 -9.59 -5.66 0.95
C GLY A 79 -9.97 -4.47 0.07
N VAL A 80 -10.58 -3.46 0.71
CA VAL A 80 -10.87 -2.17 0.07
C VAL A 80 -9.75 -1.16 0.34
N TRP A 81 -9.49 -0.32 -0.64
CA TRP A 81 -8.71 0.90 -0.51
C TRP A 81 -9.66 2.09 -0.67
N PHE A 82 -9.73 2.94 0.35
CA PHE A 82 -10.52 4.17 0.29
C PHE A 82 -9.72 5.27 -0.38
N CYS A 83 -10.26 5.84 -1.45
CA CYS A 83 -9.71 7.03 -2.09
C CYS A 83 -10.20 8.28 -1.38
N SER A 84 -11.48 8.31 -1.01
CA SER A 84 -12.08 9.34 -0.14
C SER A 84 -13.21 8.78 0.71
N LEU A 85 -13.45 9.42 1.85
CA LEU A 85 -14.55 9.17 2.78
C LEU A 85 -15.16 10.53 3.17
N ASP A 86 -16.21 10.92 2.49
CA ASP A 86 -16.91 12.18 2.70
C ASP A 86 -17.98 12.01 3.79
N VAL A 87 -17.93 12.88 4.81
CA VAL A 87 -18.88 12.87 5.94
C VAL A 87 -19.24 14.29 6.41
N ALA A 88 -20.49 14.46 6.84
CA ALA A 88 -21.00 15.73 7.37
C ALA A 88 -20.44 16.09 8.76
N ASN A 89 -20.25 15.10 9.65
CA ASN A 89 -19.94 15.35 11.07
C ASN A 89 -18.49 15.02 11.43
N TRP A 90 -17.77 16.02 11.96
CA TRP A 90 -16.32 15.95 12.23
C TRP A 90 -15.93 15.05 13.42
N LEU A 91 -16.82 14.83 14.41
CA LEU A 91 -16.45 14.12 15.64
C LEU A 91 -16.15 12.61 15.45
N PRO A 92 -16.99 11.81 14.76
CA PRO A 92 -16.65 10.43 14.37
C PRO A 92 -15.40 10.37 13.48
N ALA A 93 -15.27 11.33 12.55
CA ALA A 93 -14.13 11.44 11.63
C ALA A 93 -12.79 11.65 12.36
N ILE A 94 -12.77 12.35 13.51
CA ILE A 94 -11.55 12.54 14.32
C ILE A 94 -11.10 11.24 14.98
N VAL A 95 -12.02 10.46 15.56
CA VAL A 95 -11.69 9.14 16.16
C VAL A 95 -11.18 8.19 15.08
N ALA A 96 -11.81 8.20 13.90
CA ALA A 96 -11.40 7.38 12.77
C ALA A 96 -10.08 7.86 12.12
N ARG A 97 -9.82 9.17 12.01
CA ARG A 97 -8.52 9.70 11.52
C ARG A 97 -7.35 9.42 12.44
N ILE A 98 -7.56 9.53 13.75
CA ILE A 98 -6.49 9.31 14.74
C ILE A 98 -6.15 7.82 14.84
N GLY A 99 -7.14 6.92 14.71
CA GLY A 99 -6.92 5.47 14.79
C GLY A 99 -6.54 4.80 13.46
N PHE A 100 -7.26 5.11 12.37
CA PHE A 100 -7.25 4.31 11.13
C PHE A 100 -6.56 4.98 9.95
N ALA A 101 -6.16 6.25 10.08
CA ALA A 101 -5.56 7.03 8.99
C ALA A 101 -6.38 7.03 7.69
N LEU A 102 -7.70 6.98 7.83
CA LEU A 102 -8.64 7.01 6.71
C LEU A 102 -8.70 8.42 6.09
N PRO A 103 -8.87 8.54 4.76
CA PRO A 103 -8.99 9.81 4.06
C PRO A 103 -10.37 10.44 4.27
N TYR A 104 -10.67 10.77 5.53
CA TYR A 104 -11.89 11.51 5.84
C TYR A 104 -11.77 12.95 5.36
N ASP A 105 -12.66 13.25 4.42
CA ASP A 105 -12.83 14.53 3.76
C ASP A 105 -14.08 15.20 4.32
N LYS A 106 -14.00 16.52 4.48
CA LYS A 106 -15.07 17.30 5.10
C LYS A 106 -15.92 17.90 4.01
N GLY A 107 -17.21 17.63 4.07
CA GLY A 107 -18.22 18.20 3.18
C GLY A 107 -19.60 18.04 3.76
N ASP A 108 -20.59 18.57 3.07
CA ASP A 108 -21.98 18.24 3.31
C ASP A 108 -22.32 16.98 2.50
N VAL A 109 -22.92 16.00 3.17
CA VAL A 109 -23.46 14.78 2.55
C VAL A 109 -24.93 14.76 2.88
N GLU A 110 -25.77 14.66 1.86
CA GLU A 110 -27.21 14.59 2.00
C GLU A 110 -27.76 13.36 1.27
N VAL A 111 -28.89 12.86 1.76
CA VAL A 111 -29.66 11.82 1.10
C VAL A 111 -31.13 12.23 1.09
N SER A 112 -31.77 12.11 -0.08
CA SER A 112 -33.21 12.26 -0.20
C SER A 112 -33.86 10.94 -0.65
N HIS A 113 -35.00 10.64 -0.04
CA HIS A 113 -35.83 9.49 -0.38
C HIS A 113 -37.15 10.01 -0.98
N GLU A 114 -37.25 9.96 -2.31
CA GLU A 114 -38.43 10.41 -3.05
C GLU A 114 -39.14 9.22 -3.69
N ARG A 115 -40.22 8.75 -3.08
CA ARG A 115 -40.95 7.53 -3.51
C ARG A 115 -40.00 6.32 -3.53
N SER A 116 -39.68 5.82 -4.72
CA SER A 116 -38.76 4.71 -4.98
C SER A 116 -37.36 5.18 -5.43
N ARG A 117 -37.01 6.46 -5.22
CA ARG A 117 -35.70 7.01 -5.60
C ARG A 117 -34.88 7.37 -4.37
N ILE A 118 -33.61 6.99 -4.41
CA ILE A 118 -32.60 7.39 -3.44
C ILE A 118 -31.60 8.28 -4.17
N VAL A 119 -31.40 9.51 -3.66
CA VAL A 119 -30.45 10.47 -4.24
C VAL A 119 -29.47 10.91 -3.18
N TRP A 120 -28.21 10.59 -3.42
CA TRP A 120 -27.07 11.05 -2.63
C TRP A 120 -26.45 12.28 -3.28
N THR A 121 -26.11 13.28 -2.48
CA THR A 121 -25.35 14.46 -2.90
C THR A 121 -24.22 14.72 -1.93
N VAL A 122 -23.08 15.16 -2.49
CA VAL A 122 -21.88 15.49 -1.72
C VAL A 122 -21.32 16.82 -2.22
N ASP A 123 -21.09 17.74 -1.28
CA ASP A 123 -20.31 18.96 -1.50
C ASP A 123 -19.12 18.98 -0.55
N ARG A 124 -17.97 18.51 -1.04
CA ARG A 124 -16.71 18.47 -0.31
C ARG A 124 -16.10 19.87 -0.25
N ILE A 125 -15.70 20.28 0.96
CA ILE A 125 -15.08 21.57 1.25
C ILE A 125 -13.57 21.41 1.50
N TRP A 126 -13.12 20.27 2.04
CA TRP A 126 -11.72 20.00 2.39
C TRP A 126 -11.39 18.52 2.17
N PRO A 127 -10.17 18.14 1.72
CA PRO A 127 -8.95 18.94 1.53
C PRO A 127 -8.96 19.84 0.30
N GLU A 128 -9.78 19.50 -0.69
CA GLU A 128 -10.04 20.29 -1.88
C GLU A 128 -11.54 20.27 -2.16
N ARG A 129 -12.02 21.21 -2.98
CA ARG A 129 -13.43 21.27 -3.32
C ARG A 129 -13.77 20.22 -4.37
N ALA A 130 -14.83 19.47 -4.11
CA ALA A 130 -15.34 18.44 -5.00
C ALA A 130 -16.85 18.34 -4.86
N GLN A 131 -17.53 17.99 -5.93
CA GLN A 131 -18.96 17.66 -5.88
C GLN A 131 -19.16 16.26 -6.44
N GLY A 132 -20.24 15.62 -6.01
CA GLY A 132 -20.65 14.33 -6.52
C GLY A 132 -22.11 14.05 -6.19
N SER A 133 -22.72 13.16 -6.96
CA SER A 133 -24.06 12.70 -6.68
C SER A 133 -24.27 11.29 -7.21
N LEU A 134 -25.22 10.57 -6.63
CA LEU A 134 -25.65 9.26 -7.10
C LEU A 134 -27.15 9.12 -6.90
N ALA A 135 -27.88 8.93 -8.00
CA ALA A 135 -29.31 8.70 -8.01
C ALA A 135 -29.62 7.28 -8.51
N VAL A 136 -30.42 6.56 -7.74
CA VAL A 136 -30.86 5.19 -8.06
C VAL A 136 -32.36 5.02 -7.82
N SER A 137 -32.96 4.10 -8.55
CA SER A 137 -34.34 3.65 -8.36
C SER A 137 -34.34 2.27 -7.70
N VAL A 138 -35.06 2.15 -6.59
CA VAL A 138 -35.31 0.93 -5.82
C VAL A 138 -36.79 0.54 -5.90
N ASP A 139 -37.44 0.86 -7.02
CA ASP A 139 -38.82 0.48 -7.30
C ASP A 139 -38.98 -1.05 -7.36
N GLU A 140 -40.11 -1.61 -6.94
CA GLU A 140 -40.33 -3.06 -6.93
C GLU A 140 -40.06 -3.72 -8.31
N GLN A 141 -40.26 -2.98 -9.40
CA GLN A 141 -40.01 -3.45 -10.76
C GLN A 141 -38.51 -3.45 -11.14
N ASP A 142 -37.70 -2.64 -10.47
CA ASP A 142 -36.26 -2.45 -10.70
C ASP A 142 -35.39 -3.34 -9.78
N VAL A 143 -35.99 -3.98 -8.77
CA VAL A 143 -35.32 -4.67 -7.68
C VAL A 143 -35.50 -6.20 -7.75
N ALA A 144 -34.38 -6.92 -7.82
CA ALA A 144 -34.31 -8.36 -7.68
C ALA A 144 -33.23 -8.75 -6.67
N PRO A 145 -33.45 -9.76 -5.80
CA PRO A 145 -32.40 -10.28 -4.91
C PRO A 145 -31.20 -10.80 -5.71
N ILE A 146 -30.00 -10.47 -5.23
CA ILE A 146 -28.75 -10.97 -5.82
C ILE A 146 -28.27 -12.16 -4.99
N VAL A 147 -28.27 -13.33 -5.63
CA VAL A 147 -27.90 -14.61 -5.00
C VAL A 147 -26.84 -15.28 -5.86
N ASP A 148 -25.78 -15.80 -5.22
CA ASP A 148 -24.68 -16.53 -5.87
C ASP A 148 -23.97 -15.79 -7.00
N ASP A 149 -23.97 -14.46 -6.99
CA ASP A 149 -23.24 -13.64 -7.95
C ASP A 149 -21.79 -13.41 -7.50
N SER A 150 -20.85 -13.97 -8.26
CA SER A 150 -19.41 -13.87 -7.97
C SER A 150 -18.86 -12.44 -8.07
N LEU A 151 -19.38 -11.61 -8.98
CA LEU A 151 -18.95 -10.23 -9.14
C LEU A 151 -19.52 -9.37 -8.01
N ALA A 152 -20.80 -9.51 -7.67
CA ALA A 152 -21.39 -8.82 -6.53
C ALA A 152 -20.66 -9.20 -5.22
N THR A 153 -20.33 -10.48 -5.06
CA THR A 153 -19.51 -10.96 -3.94
C THR A 153 -18.14 -10.28 -3.92
N PHE A 154 -17.45 -10.21 -5.07
CA PHE A 154 -16.18 -9.49 -5.20
C PHE A 154 -16.31 -8.00 -4.87
N LEU A 155 -17.40 -7.33 -5.27
CA LEU A 155 -17.56 -5.88 -5.07
C LEU A 155 -17.99 -5.50 -3.64
N THR A 156 -18.58 -6.43 -2.88
CA THR A 156 -19.19 -6.13 -1.57
C THR A 156 -18.55 -6.87 -0.40
N SER A 157 -18.17 -8.13 -0.56
CA SER A 157 -17.70 -9.00 0.52
C SER A 157 -16.21 -8.82 0.82
N ARG A 158 -15.86 -7.63 1.32
CA ARG A 158 -14.48 -7.23 1.62
C ARG A 158 -14.23 -7.19 3.10
N TRP A 159 -13.44 -8.16 3.56
CA TRP A 159 -13.21 -8.42 4.97
C TRP A 159 -12.09 -7.57 5.60
N ARG A 160 -11.56 -6.61 4.86
CA ARG A 160 -10.44 -5.76 5.28
C ARG A 160 -10.50 -4.41 4.61
N LEU A 161 -9.98 -3.41 5.31
CA LEU A 161 -9.63 -2.12 4.73
C LEU A 161 -8.12 -1.90 4.76
N TYR A 162 -7.64 -1.10 3.81
CA TYR A 162 -6.30 -0.56 3.75
C TYR A 162 -6.37 0.96 3.58
N ALA A 163 -5.48 1.65 4.27
CA ALA A 163 -5.35 3.10 4.22
C ALA A 163 -3.88 3.52 4.37
N LYS A 164 -3.59 4.80 4.16
CA LYS A 164 -2.24 5.34 4.30
C LYS A 164 -2.21 6.53 5.27
N THR A 165 -1.32 6.43 6.25
CA THR A 165 -0.96 7.54 7.14
C THR A 165 -0.34 8.71 6.37
N ARG A 166 -0.41 9.92 6.96
CA ARG A 166 0.35 11.08 6.46
C ARG A 166 1.85 10.80 6.27
N GLY A 167 2.44 9.93 7.09
CA GLY A 167 3.85 9.50 6.97
C GLY A 167 4.11 8.43 5.91
N GLY A 168 3.13 8.09 5.08
CA GLY A 168 3.26 7.12 4.00
C GLY A 168 3.24 5.65 4.42
N ARG A 169 2.94 5.35 5.70
CA ARG A 169 2.81 3.97 6.19
C ARG A 169 1.41 3.44 5.91
N LEU A 170 1.33 2.18 5.49
CA LEU A 170 0.07 1.45 5.36
C LEU A 170 -0.52 1.10 6.73
N VAL A 171 -1.83 1.29 6.86
CA VAL A 171 -2.67 0.82 7.96
C VAL A 171 -3.67 -0.18 7.40
N THR A 172 -4.00 -1.20 8.18
CA THR A 172 -5.08 -2.13 7.84
C THR A 172 -5.93 -2.42 9.06
N ALA A 173 -7.21 -2.70 8.84
CA ALA A 173 -8.11 -3.19 9.87
C ALA A 173 -9.02 -4.28 9.27
N PRO A 174 -9.38 -5.31 10.05
CA PRO A 174 -10.40 -6.26 9.62
C PRO A 174 -11.77 -5.56 9.64
N VAL A 175 -12.56 -5.84 8.62
CA VAL A 175 -13.96 -5.44 8.48
C VAL A 175 -14.75 -6.73 8.45
N GLU A 176 -15.69 -6.88 9.35
CA GLU A 176 -16.59 -8.02 9.36
C GLU A 176 -17.99 -7.53 9.16
N HIS A 177 -18.75 -8.22 8.33
CA HIS A 177 -20.16 -7.95 8.13
C HIS A 177 -20.90 -9.28 7.94
N GLU A 178 -22.19 -9.26 8.20
CA GLU A 178 -23.06 -10.39 7.85
C GLU A 178 -23.20 -10.50 6.31
N PRO A 179 -23.68 -11.63 5.77
CA PRO A 179 -24.01 -11.72 4.35
C PRO A 179 -24.89 -10.56 3.92
N TRP A 180 -24.52 -9.90 2.82
CA TRP A 180 -25.24 -8.72 2.35
C TRP A 180 -26.61 -9.11 1.80
N PRO A 181 -27.71 -8.47 2.23
CA PRO A 181 -29.03 -8.63 1.61
C PRO A 181 -29.11 -7.78 0.33
N LEU A 182 -28.25 -8.09 -0.65
CA LEU A 182 -28.13 -7.29 -1.88
C LEU A 182 -29.34 -7.48 -2.78
N THR A 183 -29.74 -6.37 -3.37
CA THR A 183 -30.66 -6.34 -4.49
C THR A 183 -30.09 -5.52 -5.63
N THR A 184 -30.57 -5.76 -6.85
CA THR A 184 -30.37 -4.82 -7.96
C THR A 184 -31.05 -3.50 -7.65
N ALA A 185 -30.60 -2.44 -8.30
CA ALA A 185 -31.31 -1.17 -8.40
C ALA A 185 -31.03 -0.57 -9.78
N ARG A 186 -31.92 0.29 -10.26
CA ARG A 186 -31.72 0.93 -11.56
C ARG A 186 -30.96 2.24 -11.41
N PHE A 187 -29.90 2.40 -12.18
CA PHE A 187 -29.16 3.66 -12.27
C PHE A 187 -30.04 4.75 -12.87
N ILE A 188 -30.06 5.94 -12.25
CA ILE A 188 -30.74 7.12 -12.78
C ILE A 188 -29.72 8.13 -13.30
N GLY A 189 -28.63 8.34 -12.56
CA GLY A 189 -27.58 9.27 -12.93
C GLY A 189 -26.60 9.52 -11.79
N SER A 190 -25.46 10.11 -12.10
CA SER A 190 -24.46 10.50 -11.12
C SER A 190 -23.62 11.66 -11.61
N ASP A 191 -23.19 12.50 -10.67
CA ASP A 191 -22.02 13.35 -10.84
C ASP A 191 -20.81 12.60 -10.27
N THR A 192 -19.87 12.26 -11.14
CA THR A 192 -18.70 11.43 -10.84
C THR A 192 -17.47 12.25 -10.46
N GLY A 193 -17.62 13.55 -10.17
CA GLY A 193 -16.52 14.43 -9.78
C GLY A 193 -15.66 13.92 -8.63
N LEU A 194 -16.24 13.20 -7.67
CA LEU A 194 -15.49 12.54 -6.59
C LEU A 194 -14.60 11.39 -7.10
N ALA A 195 -15.05 10.64 -8.11
CA ALA A 195 -14.24 9.60 -8.75
C ALA A 195 -13.11 10.22 -9.58
N SER A 196 -13.39 11.30 -10.33
CA SER A 196 -12.39 12.03 -11.11
C SER A 196 -11.27 12.59 -10.22
N ILE A 197 -11.62 13.22 -9.10
CA ILE A 197 -10.64 13.72 -8.12
C ILE A 197 -9.84 12.58 -7.48
N ALA A 198 -10.46 11.41 -7.29
CA ALA A 198 -9.75 10.21 -6.87
C ALA A 198 -8.82 9.62 -7.95
N GLY A 199 -8.80 10.18 -9.17
CA GLY A 199 -7.95 9.75 -10.28
C GLY A 199 -8.59 8.73 -11.20
N PHE A 200 -9.92 8.63 -11.20
CA PHE A 200 -10.66 7.71 -12.06
C PHE A 200 -11.55 8.45 -13.05
N GLU A 201 -11.32 8.20 -14.33
CA GLU A 201 -12.29 8.50 -15.37
C GLU A 201 -13.24 7.31 -15.48
N VAL A 202 -14.54 7.55 -15.31
CA VAL A 202 -15.58 6.53 -15.37
C VAL A 202 -16.62 6.93 -16.41
N ASP A 203 -16.95 5.98 -17.29
CA ASP A 203 -17.87 6.19 -18.40
C ASP A 203 -18.95 5.09 -18.40
N GLY A 204 -20.12 5.45 -18.93
CA GLY A 204 -21.27 4.55 -19.07
C GLY A 204 -22.00 4.24 -17.76
N ASP A 205 -22.96 3.33 -17.87
CA ASP A 205 -23.82 2.96 -16.73
C ASP A 205 -23.07 1.99 -15.78
N PRO A 206 -23.08 2.27 -14.46
CA PRO A 206 -22.52 1.38 -13.46
C PRO A 206 -23.38 0.13 -13.25
N ILE A 207 -22.78 -0.89 -12.65
CA ILE A 207 -23.54 -1.89 -11.91
C ILE A 207 -23.98 -1.27 -10.59
N VAL A 208 -25.28 -1.32 -10.31
CA VAL A 208 -25.85 -0.74 -9.09
C VAL A 208 -26.41 -1.83 -8.18
N HIS A 209 -26.03 -1.76 -6.91
CA HIS A 209 -26.60 -2.60 -5.87
C HIS A 209 -27.19 -1.75 -4.74
N HIS A 210 -28.20 -2.30 -4.09
CA HIS A 210 -28.78 -1.74 -2.88
C HIS A 210 -28.83 -2.80 -1.77
N ALA A 211 -28.63 -2.38 -0.52
CA ALA A 211 -28.88 -3.22 0.65
C ALA A 211 -29.55 -2.39 1.74
N SER A 212 -30.68 -2.87 2.26
CA SER A 212 -31.48 -2.15 3.25
C SER A 212 -30.73 -1.93 4.57
N ALA A 213 -30.08 -2.96 5.09
CA ALA A 213 -29.20 -2.84 6.24
C ALA A 213 -28.16 -3.97 6.34
N VAL A 214 -27.02 -3.68 6.96
CA VAL A 214 -26.04 -4.69 7.34
C VAL A 214 -25.35 -4.34 8.65
N HIS A 215 -25.12 -5.34 9.50
CA HIS A 215 -24.30 -5.19 10.70
C HIS A 215 -22.83 -5.27 10.34
N VAL A 216 -22.04 -4.28 10.77
CA VAL A 216 -20.61 -4.20 10.49
C VAL A 216 -19.81 -4.08 11.79
N ARG A 217 -18.68 -4.78 11.83
CA ARG A 217 -17.68 -4.69 12.89
C ARG A 217 -16.33 -4.34 12.30
N ILE A 218 -15.79 -3.20 12.71
CA ILE A 218 -14.43 -2.79 12.37
C ILE A 218 -13.52 -3.13 13.55
N GLY A 219 -12.48 -3.93 13.29
CA GLY A 219 -11.47 -4.29 14.29
C GLY A 219 -10.48 -3.17 14.57
N LEU A 220 -9.50 -3.44 15.43
CA LEU A 220 -8.47 -2.45 15.74
C LEU A 220 -7.54 -2.25 14.53
N PRO A 221 -7.13 -0.99 14.25
CA PRO A 221 -6.19 -0.70 13.20
C PRO A 221 -4.81 -1.24 13.56
N LYS A 222 -4.16 -1.84 12.58
CA LYS A 222 -2.79 -2.32 12.65
C LYS A 222 -1.94 -1.54 11.66
N LEU A 223 -0.93 -0.86 12.19
CA LEU A 223 0.06 -0.18 11.37
C LEU A 223 1.04 -1.21 10.80
N LEU A 224 1.08 -1.32 9.48
CA LEU A 224 1.94 -2.28 8.82
C LEU A 224 3.41 -1.81 8.89
N PRO A 225 4.36 -2.76 8.86
CA PRO A 225 5.77 -2.42 8.67
C PRO A 225 5.92 -1.60 7.40
N ARG A 226 6.74 -0.55 7.45
CA ARG A 226 7.03 0.26 6.26
C ARG A 226 7.72 -0.65 5.22
N GLN A 227 7.01 -1.01 4.16
CA GLN A 227 7.64 -1.57 2.98
C GLN A 227 8.32 -0.40 2.27
N ARG A 228 9.63 -0.30 2.46
CA ARG A 228 10.44 0.55 1.59
C ARG A 228 10.50 -0.21 0.27
N THR A 229 9.88 0.35 -0.79
CA THR A 229 10.30 0.04 -2.16
C THR A 229 11.73 0.53 -2.26
N HIS A 230 12.60 -0.39 -1.92
CA HIS A 230 14.01 -0.23 -2.04
C HIS A 230 14.28 -0.28 -3.55
N GLY A 231 14.64 0.87 -4.14
CA GLY A 231 15.00 0.94 -5.55
C GLY A 231 16.09 -0.09 -5.89
N GLU A 232 16.15 -0.52 -7.15
CA GLU A 232 17.14 -1.50 -7.61
C GLU A 232 18.54 -1.09 -7.13
N LEU A 233 19.27 -2.07 -6.59
CA LEU A 233 20.60 -1.89 -6.04
C LEU A 233 21.51 -2.92 -6.68
N THR A 234 22.54 -2.46 -7.38
CA THR A 234 23.52 -3.35 -8.01
C THR A 234 24.79 -3.39 -7.18
N VAL A 235 25.13 -4.58 -6.69
CA VAL A 235 26.38 -4.88 -5.99
C VAL A 235 27.40 -5.35 -7.01
N TRP A 236 28.50 -4.60 -7.11
CA TRP A 236 29.62 -4.92 -7.97
C TRP A 236 30.71 -5.62 -7.17
N PHE A 237 31.13 -6.78 -7.64
CA PHE A 237 32.12 -7.61 -6.94
C PHE A 237 33.17 -8.15 -7.90
N ASP A 238 34.37 -8.40 -7.37
CA ASP A 238 35.46 -9.08 -8.06
C ASP A 238 35.16 -10.58 -8.12
N ASP A 239 34.81 -11.10 -9.31
CA ASP A 239 34.47 -12.51 -9.53
C ASP A 239 35.69 -13.44 -9.49
N ASP A 240 36.91 -12.90 -9.63
CA ASP A 240 38.15 -13.64 -9.49
C ASP A 240 38.66 -13.67 -8.03
N CYS A 241 38.06 -12.87 -7.13
CA CYS A 241 38.37 -12.90 -5.70
C CYS A 241 37.49 -13.90 -4.92
N GLY A 242 38.13 -14.92 -4.35
CA GLY A 242 37.48 -15.92 -3.50
C GLY A 242 36.65 -15.35 -2.34
N VAL A 243 37.17 -14.37 -1.60
CA VAL A 243 36.45 -13.70 -0.49
C VAL A 243 35.22 -12.92 -0.98
N CYS A 244 35.34 -12.20 -2.10
CA CYS A 244 34.22 -11.45 -2.68
C CYS A 244 33.11 -12.42 -3.13
N SER A 245 33.48 -13.45 -3.88
CA SER A 245 32.55 -14.50 -4.34
C SER A 245 31.89 -15.28 -3.20
N MET A 246 32.59 -15.53 -2.09
CA MET A 246 32.00 -16.13 -0.89
C MET A 246 30.99 -15.18 -0.23
N SER A 247 31.34 -13.90 -0.12
CA SER A 247 30.48 -12.87 0.49
C SER A 247 29.19 -12.69 -0.32
N VAL A 248 29.28 -12.64 -1.65
CA VAL A 248 28.11 -12.59 -2.55
C VAL A 248 27.24 -13.83 -2.39
N ARG A 249 27.82 -15.04 -2.35
CA ARG A 249 27.06 -16.28 -2.10
C ARG A 249 26.32 -16.26 -0.75
N TRP A 250 26.94 -15.70 0.29
CA TRP A 250 26.28 -15.55 1.58
C TRP A 250 25.10 -14.56 1.54
N LEU A 251 25.24 -13.48 0.75
CA LEU A 251 24.23 -12.44 0.59
C LEU A 251 23.07 -12.85 -0.32
N LEU A 252 23.32 -13.59 -1.41
CA LEU A 252 22.32 -14.05 -2.38
C LEU A 252 21.14 -14.80 -1.71
N GLY A 253 21.42 -15.56 -0.65
CA GLY A 253 20.38 -16.28 0.11
C GLY A 253 19.70 -15.45 1.20
N ARG A 254 20.01 -14.16 1.32
CA ARG A 254 19.58 -13.30 2.44
C ARG A 254 18.96 -11.99 1.99
N THR A 255 19.34 -11.45 0.84
CA THR A 255 18.76 -10.23 0.29
C THR A 255 17.49 -10.50 -0.51
N ASP A 256 16.57 -9.53 -0.53
CA ASP A 256 15.41 -9.59 -1.40
C ASP A 256 15.76 -9.36 -2.89
N ALA A 257 14.79 -9.55 -3.78
CA ALA A 257 14.96 -9.51 -5.24
C ALA A 257 15.33 -8.12 -5.81
N SER A 258 15.35 -7.06 -4.99
CA SER A 258 15.79 -5.72 -5.42
C SER A 258 17.31 -5.57 -5.49
N VAL A 259 18.07 -6.59 -5.10
CA VAL A 259 19.54 -6.59 -5.14
C VAL A 259 20.04 -7.44 -6.31
N ILE A 260 20.76 -6.80 -7.22
CA ILE A 260 21.41 -7.45 -8.36
C ILE A 260 22.90 -7.57 -8.06
N TYR A 261 23.50 -8.71 -8.39
CA TYR A 261 24.94 -8.93 -8.24
C TYR A 261 25.58 -9.02 -9.62
N ARG A 262 26.60 -8.20 -9.88
CA ARG A 262 27.33 -8.15 -11.15
C ARG A 262 28.84 -8.19 -10.94
N PRO A 263 29.59 -8.88 -11.81
CA PRO A 263 31.04 -8.75 -11.86
C PRO A 263 31.45 -7.28 -12.09
N ASN A 264 32.45 -6.79 -11.38
CA ASN A 264 32.95 -5.43 -11.54
C ASN A 264 33.54 -5.16 -12.94
N ARG A 265 33.98 -6.18 -13.68
CA ARG A 265 34.39 -6.06 -15.09
C ARG A 265 33.28 -5.61 -16.05
N GLU A 266 32.01 -5.68 -15.63
CA GLU A 266 30.86 -5.17 -16.39
C GLU A 266 30.53 -3.69 -16.04
N LEU A 267 31.37 -3.03 -15.23
CA LEU A 267 31.13 -1.69 -14.70
C LEU A 267 31.75 -0.64 -15.64
N ASP A 268 30.90 0.11 -16.35
CA ASP A 268 31.33 1.08 -17.38
C ASP A 268 32.01 2.33 -16.81
N ASP A 269 31.69 2.70 -15.56
CA ASP A 269 32.28 3.86 -14.88
C ASP A 269 33.69 3.54 -14.39
N GLN A 270 34.71 4.14 -15.02
CA GLN A 270 36.12 3.89 -14.70
C GLN A 270 36.51 4.29 -13.27
N VAL A 271 35.87 5.32 -12.69
CA VAL A 271 36.16 5.77 -11.32
C VAL A 271 35.65 4.73 -10.32
N LEU A 272 34.43 4.24 -10.55
CA LEU A 272 33.85 3.18 -9.73
C LEU A 272 34.57 1.85 -9.95
N LEU A 273 35.02 1.55 -11.17
CA LEU A 273 35.83 0.37 -11.46
C LEU A 273 37.15 0.41 -10.68
N ALA A 274 37.87 1.53 -10.71
CA ALA A 274 39.08 1.71 -9.92
C ALA A 274 38.80 1.58 -8.41
N THR A 275 37.70 2.16 -7.94
CA THR A 275 37.28 2.05 -6.54
C THR A 275 36.94 0.61 -6.14
N SER A 276 36.39 -0.17 -7.08
CA SER A 276 36.06 -1.59 -6.87
C SER A 276 37.28 -2.46 -6.58
N ALA A 277 38.48 -1.98 -6.94
CA ALA A 277 39.73 -2.64 -6.59
C ALA A 277 40.02 -2.60 -5.09
N ASP A 278 39.52 -1.63 -4.33
CA ASP A 278 39.85 -1.48 -2.89
C ASP A 278 38.61 -1.54 -1.97
N ALA A 279 37.41 -1.40 -2.54
CA ALA A 279 36.17 -1.46 -1.79
C ALA A 279 35.02 -2.05 -2.62
N ILE A 280 34.04 -2.64 -1.94
CA ILE A 280 32.78 -3.04 -2.54
C ILE A 280 32.06 -1.78 -3.03
N VAL A 281 31.55 -1.84 -4.25
CA VAL A 281 30.82 -0.75 -4.89
C VAL A 281 29.38 -1.17 -5.05
N VAL A 282 28.48 -0.27 -4.69
CA VAL A 282 27.04 -0.44 -4.82
C VAL A 282 26.49 0.75 -5.60
N THR A 283 25.72 0.50 -6.65
CA THR A 283 25.05 1.54 -7.43
C THR A 283 23.54 1.45 -7.27
N PHE A 284 22.87 2.60 -7.38
CA PHE A 284 21.42 2.74 -7.34
C PHE A 284 21.02 3.99 -8.16
N PRO A 285 19.73 4.17 -8.52
CA PRO A 285 19.31 5.34 -9.30
C PRO A 285 19.77 6.66 -8.66
N GLY A 286 20.61 7.40 -9.38
CA GLY A 286 21.11 8.71 -8.96
C GLY A 286 22.32 8.70 -8.03
N GLY A 287 22.99 7.56 -7.79
CA GLY A 287 24.22 7.57 -6.98
C GLY A 287 24.91 6.21 -6.78
N SER A 288 25.96 6.25 -5.97
CA SER A 288 26.72 5.07 -5.57
C SER A 288 27.11 5.15 -4.08
N SER A 289 27.49 4.01 -3.52
CA SER A 289 28.05 3.91 -2.17
C SER A 289 29.19 2.90 -2.19
N THR A 290 30.13 3.03 -1.26
CA THR A 290 31.32 2.19 -1.20
C THR A 290 31.60 1.71 0.23
N ALA A 291 32.44 0.68 0.36
CA ALA A 291 32.92 0.17 1.65
C ALA A 291 31.80 -0.10 2.68
N VAL A 292 31.90 0.45 3.89
CA VAL A 292 30.94 0.20 4.98
C VAL A 292 29.54 0.69 4.63
N ASP A 293 29.41 1.81 3.92
CA ASP A 293 28.11 2.36 3.55
C ASP A 293 27.43 1.50 2.49
N ALA A 294 28.20 0.95 1.55
CA ALA A 294 27.72 -0.07 0.61
C ALA A 294 27.26 -1.35 1.33
N VAL A 295 28.02 -1.85 2.31
CA VAL A 295 27.63 -3.03 3.10
C VAL A 295 26.34 -2.76 3.88
N ALA A 296 26.21 -1.59 4.50
CA ALA A 296 24.98 -1.21 5.19
C ALA A 296 23.79 -1.12 4.23
N ALA A 297 23.97 -0.56 3.03
CA ALA A 297 22.93 -0.46 2.01
C ALA A 297 22.42 -1.84 1.55
N VAL A 298 23.32 -2.82 1.38
CA VAL A 298 22.95 -4.20 1.03
C VAL A 298 22.25 -4.89 2.20
N LEU A 299 22.75 -4.74 3.43
CA LEU A 299 22.17 -5.35 4.63
C LEU A 299 20.76 -4.83 4.95
N GLU A 300 20.41 -3.61 4.54
CA GLU A 300 19.04 -3.11 4.63
C GLU A 300 18.03 -3.97 3.83
N ARG A 301 18.51 -4.68 2.80
CA ARG A 301 17.74 -5.60 1.95
C ARG A 301 17.71 -7.03 2.49
N ALA A 302 18.40 -7.30 3.61
CA ALA A 302 18.59 -8.65 4.16
C ALA A 302 17.65 -8.97 5.34
N GLY A 303 16.38 -8.54 5.27
CA GLY A 303 15.36 -8.85 6.28
C GLY A 303 15.49 -8.07 7.60
N ARG A 304 14.96 -8.62 8.71
CA ARG A 304 14.96 -7.92 10.02
C ARG A 304 16.34 -7.87 10.67
N SER A 305 17.08 -8.98 10.68
CA SER A 305 18.43 -9.07 11.25
C SER A 305 19.43 -8.23 10.46
N GLY A 306 19.37 -8.28 9.12
CA GLY A 306 20.19 -7.43 8.26
C GLY A 306 20.01 -5.95 8.54
N ARG A 307 18.76 -5.48 8.69
CA ARG A 307 18.48 -4.07 9.05
C ARG A 307 19.04 -3.66 10.41
N ALA A 308 18.98 -4.54 11.40
CA ALA A 308 19.58 -4.25 12.71
C ALA A 308 21.10 -4.12 12.60
N MET A 309 21.75 -4.97 11.81
CA MET A 309 23.19 -4.87 11.53
C MET A 309 23.53 -3.59 10.74
N ALA A 310 22.76 -3.25 9.71
CA ALA A 310 22.94 -2.02 8.93
C ALA A 310 22.84 -0.76 9.80
N PHE A 311 21.86 -0.73 10.72
CA PHE A 311 21.74 0.34 11.71
C PHE A 311 22.98 0.41 12.61
N GLY A 312 23.42 -0.74 13.13
CA GLY A 312 24.62 -0.83 13.97
C GLY A 312 25.88 -0.30 13.26
N LEU A 313 26.08 -0.67 11.99
CA LEU A 313 27.21 -0.22 11.18
C LEU A 313 27.25 1.30 10.96
N ARG A 314 26.11 2.00 11.04
CA ARG A 314 26.04 3.46 10.89
C ARG A 314 26.22 4.22 12.20
N LEU A 315 26.34 3.55 13.35
CA LEU A 315 26.64 4.23 14.61
C LEU A 315 28.07 4.78 14.56
N PRO A 316 28.33 6.06 14.94
CA PRO A 316 29.63 6.72 14.69
C PRO A 316 30.86 5.93 15.16
N GLY A 317 30.81 5.34 16.35
CA GLY A 317 31.92 4.53 16.88
C GLY A 317 32.09 3.18 16.16
N VAL A 318 30.98 2.54 15.80
CA VAL A 318 30.98 1.25 15.09
C VAL A 318 31.41 1.45 13.64
N HIS A 319 30.92 2.50 12.97
CA HIS A 319 31.27 2.84 11.59
C HIS A 319 32.78 3.04 11.44
N THR A 320 33.39 3.79 12.36
CA THR A 320 34.84 4.03 12.38
C THR A 320 35.63 2.73 12.49
N VAL A 321 35.28 1.86 13.45
CA VAL A 321 35.94 0.56 13.66
C VAL A 321 35.69 -0.38 12.48
N ALA A 322 34.46 -0.45 11.98
CA ALA A 322 34.09 -1.25 10.83
C ALA A 322 34.87 -0.82 9.58
N GLY A 323 35.10 0.48 9.39
CA GLY A 323 35.91 1.00 8.29
C GLY A 323 37.37 0.57 8.36
N LEU A 324 37.95 0.54 9.58
CA LEU A 324 39.32 0.04 9.79
C LEU A 324 39.42 -1.46 9.50
N VAL A 325 38.49 -2.25 10.04
CA VAL A 325 38.41 -3.70 9.80
C VAL A 325 38.21 -3.99 8.32
N TYR A 326 37.32 -3.25 7.67
CA TYR A 326 37.03 -3.39 6.24
C TYR A 326 38.27 -3.17 5.38
N ARG A 327 39.00 -2.07 5.59
CA ARG A 327 40.24 -1.78 4.86
C ARG A 327 41.30 -2.85 5.09
N TRP A 328 41.42 -3.36 6.32
CA TRP A 328 42.35 -4.45 6.61
C TRP A 328 41.98 -5.72 5.84
N VAL A 329 40.69 -6.12 5.83
CA VAL A 329 40.22 -7.29 5.06
C VAL A 329 40.45 -7.09 3.57
N ALA A 330 40.12 -5.92 3.02
CA ALA A 330 40.33 -5.61 1.61
C ALA A 330 41.81 -5.73 1.21
N GLY A 331 42.72 -5.16 2.01
CA GLY A 331 44.16 -5.23 1.77
C GLY A 331 44.76 -6.64 1.91
N HIS A 332 44.11 -7.53 2.66
CA HIS A 332 44.59 -8.91 2.91
C HIS A 332 43.76 -9.98 2.19
N ARG A 333 42.78 -9.61 1.36
CA ARG A 333 41.80 -10.54 0.77
C ARG A 333 42.43 -11.69 -0.01
N GLY A 334 43.56 -11.48 -0.69
CA GLY A 334 44.29 -12.56 -1.39
C GLY A 334 44.88 -13.60 -0.43
N GLN A 335 45.48 -13.15 0.68
CA GLN A 335 46.00 -14.04 1.72
C GLN A 335 44.86 -14.76 2.45
N ILE A 336 43.74 -14.08 2.68
CA ILE A 336 42.54 -14.65 3.28
C ILE A 336 41.94 -15.73 2.35
N SER A 337 41.81 -15.45 1.04
CA SER A 337 41.38 -16.44 0.06
C SER A 337 42.26 -17.68 0.10
N ALA A 338 43.59 -17.51 0.08
CA ALA A 338 44.54 -18.62 0.12
C ALA A 338 44.41 -19.45 1.42
N ARG A 339 44.30 -18.79 2.58
CA ARG A 339 44.12 -19.47 3.88
C ARG A 339 42.79 -20.23 4.00
N LEU A 340 41.75 -19.74 3.34
CA LEU A 340 40.42 -20.37 3.34
C LEU A 340 40.25 -21.39 2.20
N GLY A 341 41.29 -21.67 1.40
CA GLY A 341 41.20 -22.59 0.27
C GLY A 341 40.29 -22.10 -0.87
N LEU A 342 40.09 -20.78 -0.99
CA LEU A 342 39.30 -20.14 -2.03
C LEU A 342 40.19 -19.72 -3.21
N ALA A 343 39.59 -19.47 -4.37
CA ALA A 343 40.30 -18.97 -5.55
C ALA A 343 41.12 -17.70 -5.21
N ALA A 344 42.43 -17.76 -5.52
CA ALA A 344 43.39 -16.71 -5.19
C ALA A 344 43.59 -15.70 -6.33
N GLY A 345 42.78 -15.76 -7.38
CA GLY A 345 42.87 -14.96 -8.61
C GLY A 345 42.60 -13.47 -8.45
N CYS A 346 43.01 -12.83 -7.35
CA CYS A 346 42.77 -11.42 -7.16
C CYS A 346 43.79 -10.58 -7.97
N GLN A 347 43.52 -10.40 -9.26
CA GLN A 347 44.42 -9.74 -10.23
C GLN A 347 44.12 -8.25 -10.45
N LEU A 348 43.26 -7.62 -9.64
CA LEU A 348 43.02 -6.18 -9.79
C LEU A 348 44.28 -5.39 -9.41
N PRO A 349 44.71 -4.43 -10.24
CA PRO A 349 45.80 -3.52 -9.88
C PRO A 349 45.38 -2.74 -8.63
N LYS A 350 46.18 -2.85 -7.56
CA LYS A 350 46.00 -2.03 -6.36
C LYS A 350 46.09 -0.56 -6.78
N SER A 351 45.16 0.28 -6.32
CA SER A 351 45.31 1.71 -6.58
C SER A 351 46.60 2.21 -5.92
N THR A 352 47.44 2.88 -6.70
CA THR A 352 48.59 3.61 -6.17
C THR A 352 48.11 4.99 -5.74
N SER A 353 47.54 5.07 -4.54
CA SER A 353 47.23 6.34 -3.88
C SER A 353 47.80 6.37 -2.48
#